data_AF-A0A7W0ETN5-F1
#
_entry.id   AF-A0A7W0ETN5-F1
#
_cell.length_a   1.000
_cell.length_b   1.000
_cell.length_c   1.000
_cell.angle_alpha   90.00
_cell.angle_beta   90.00
_cell.angle_gamma   90.00
#
_symmetry.space_group_name_H-M   'P 1'
#
loop_
_entity.id
_entity.type
_entity.pdbx_description
1 polymer ?
#
loop_
_entity_poly.entity_id
_entity_poly.type
_entity_poly.pdbx_seq_one_letter_code
_entity_poly.pdbx_strand_id
1 'polypeptide(L)'
;MDNFKFNQAKSFIATDINRELSLAKASQSLWKKTILKALGISPGGGNFLAALCLLSYTEFAGRVLNNDFSDSNSRTNFDSFFNSIGSEYKAFNESHNVYKIFRCGLAHEYYVKKSCVIAITSIKKGIGIRWDGKHYYFILDAYYSDFMKKLSEL
;
A
#
# COMPACT_ATOMS: atom_id res chain seq x y z
N MET A 1 21.01 -6.49 2.30
CA MET A 1 20.45 -6.79 3.64
C MET A 1 20.54 -8.30 3.86
N ASP A 2 20.86 -8.78 5.07
CA ASP A 2 20.90 -10.22 5.35
C ASP A 2 19.49 -10.83 5.50
N ASN A 3 19.37 -12.15 5.30
CA ASN A 3 18.08 -12.86 5.30
C ASN A 3 17.34 -12.75 6.64
N PHE A 4 18.08 -12.67 7.76
CA PHE A 4 17.46 -12.57 9.09
C PHE A 4 16.75 -11.22 9.26
N LYS A 5 17.46 -10.12 8.97
CA LYS A 5 16.88 -8.77 8.99
C LYS A 5 15.74 -8.63 8.01
N PHE A 6 15.84 -9.26 6.84
CA PHE A 6 14.76 -9.22 5.88
C PHE A 6 13.51 -9.94 6.37
N ASN A 7 13.65 -11.15 6.93
CA ASN A 7 12.52 -11.87 7.50
C ASN A 7 11.87 -11.12 8.66
N GLN A 8 12.67 -10.46 9.50
CA GLN A 8 12.16 -9.58 10.55
C GLN A 8 11.37 -8.39 9.94
N ALA A 9 11.90 -7.74 8.91
CA ALA A 9 11.21 -6.67 8.20
C ALA A 9 9.88 -7.16 7.58
N LYS A 10 9.86 -8.35 6.95
CA LYS A 10 8.62 -8.96 6.43
C LYS A 10 7.56 -9.13 7.53
N SER A 11 7.97 -9.54 8.74
CA SER A 11 7.06 -9.64 9.88
C SER A 11 6.49 -8.29 10.29
N PHE A 12 7.33 -7.24 10.41
CA PHE A 12 6.84 -5.90 10.75
C PHE A 12 5.88 -5.36 9.70
N ILE A 13 6.23 -5.47 8.42
CA ILE A 13 5.38 -5.06 7.29
C ILE A 13 4.00 -5.73 7.38
N ALA A 14 3.98 -7.05 7.55
CA ALA A 14 2.73 -7.80 7.63
C ALA A 14 1.88 -7.39 8.84
N THR A 15 2.49 -7.26 10.02
CA THR A 15 1.78 -6.89 11.24
C THR A 15 1.24 -5.45 11.18
N ASP A 16 2.04 -4.50 10.71
CA ASP A 16 1.66 -3.09 10.64
C ASP A 16 0.48 -2.88 9.69
N ILE A 17 0.55 -3.42 8.47
CA ILE A 17 -0.53 -3.27 7.49
C ILE A 17 -1.78 -4.02 7.96
N ASN A 18 -1.65 -5.25 8.48
CA ASN A 18 -2.82 -6.00 8.97
C ASN A 18 -3.52 -5.30 10.12
N ARG A 19 -2.77 -4.68 11.04
CA ARG A 19 -3.33 -3.89 12.14
C ARG A 19 -4.14 -2.73 11.60
N GLU A 20 -3.59 -1.93 10.69
CA GLU A 20 -4.27 -0.76 10.13
C GLU A 20 -5.50 -1.14 9.28
N LEU A 21 -5.42 -2.20 8.48
CA LEU A 21 -6.57 -2.73 7.74
C LEU A 21 -7.67 -3.22 8.69
N SER A 22 -7.30 -3.90 9.77
CA SER A 22 -8.26 -4.39 10.78
C SER A 22 -8.95 -3.25 11.51
N LEU A 23 -8.21 -2.20 11.89
CA LEU A 23 -8.77 -0.99 12.48
C LEU A 23 -9.68 -0.24 11.51
N ALA A 24 -9.29 -0.15 10.24
CA ALA A 24 -10.11 0.46 9.21
C ALA A 24 -11.42 -0.31 9.00
N LYS A 25 -11.37 -1.66 8.95
CA LYS A 25 -12.56 -2.53 8.86
C LYS A 25 -13.45 -2.41 10.08
N ALA A 26 -12.86 -2.42 11.28
CA ALA A 26 -13.60 -2.22 12.53
C ALA A 26 -14.31 -0.86 12.54
N SER A 27 -13.66 0.17 12.01
CA SER A 27 -14.21 1.51 11.86
C SER A 27 -15.33 1.62 10.81
N GLN A 28 -15.78 0.54 10.16
CA GLN A 28 -16.97 0.56 9.31
C GLN A 28 -18.24 0.09 10.04
N SER A 29 -18.10 -0.65 11.15
CA SER A 29 -19.23 -1.15 11.94
C SER A 29 -19.59 -0.21 13.09
N LEU A 30 -20.88 0.08 13.27
CA LEU A 30 -21.37 0.97 14.33
C LEU A 30 -20.98 0.47 15.74
N TRP A 31 -21.17 -0.83 15.99
CA TRP A 31 -20.83 -1.46 17.27
C TRP A 31 -19.32 -1.45 17.53
N LYS A 32 -18.52 -1.84 16.52
CA LYS A 32 -17.05 -1.84 16.65
C LYS A 32 -16.48 -0.43 16.82
N LYS A 33 -17.06 0.59 16.17
CA LYS A 33 -16.71 2.00 16.42
C LYS A 33 -16.88 2.39 17.89
N THR A 34 -17.98 1.96 18.53
CA THR A 34 -18.23 2.23 19.95
C THR A 34 -17.17 1.59 20.84
N ILE A 35 -16.79 0.34 20.55
CA ILE A 35 -15.71 -0.35 21.27
C ILE A 35 -14.37 0.37 21.10
N LEU A 36 -14.01 0.74 19.86
CA LEU A 36 -12.77 1.47 19.59
C LEU A 36 -12.69 2.76 20.43
N LYS A 37 -13.78 3.55 20.46
CA LYS A 37 -13.85 4.77 21.27
C LYS A 37 -13.70 4.49 22.76
N ALA A 38 -14.32 3.43 23.27
CA ALA A 38 -14.20 3.04 24.69
C ALA A 38 -12.76 2.65 25.07
N LEU A 39 -11.98 2.14 24.11
CA LEU A 39 -10.55 1.83 24.27
C LEU A 39 -9.64 3.05 24.01
N GLY A 40 -10.19 4.25 23.80
CA GLY A 40 -9.41 5.46 23.48
C GLY A 40 -8.86 5.49 22.05
N ILE A 41 -9.36 4.63 21.16
CA ILE A 41 -8.93 4.52 19.77
C ILE A 41 -9.90 5.30 18.88
N SER A 42 -9.41 6.34 18.21
CA SER A 42 -10.20 7.11 17.24
C SER A 42 -10.59 6.23 16.04
N PRO A 43 -11.89 6.10 15.71
CA PRO A 43 -12.32 5.36 14.53
C PRO A 43 -12.03 6.14 13.24
N GLY A 44 -11.65 5.43 12.19
CA GLY A 44 -11.26 6.00 10.89
C GLY A 44 -9.74 6.15 10.74
N GLY A 45 -9.29 6.66 9.58
CA GLY A 45 -7.88 6.94 9.30
C GLY A 45 -6.99 5.74 8.95
N GLY A 46 -7.32 4.54 9.41
CA GLY A 46 -6.51 3.33 9.14
C GLY A 46 -6.37 2.99 7.66
N ASN A 47 -7.31 3.40 6.81
CA ASN A 47 -7.20 3.24 5.35
C ASN A 47 -6.08 4.12 4.76
N PHE A 48 -5.94 5.36 5.25
CA PHE A 48 -4.89 6.26 4.79
C PHE A 48 -3.50 5.76 5.23
N LEU A 49 -3.36 5.39 6.51
CA LEU A 49 -2.08 4.87 7.01
C LEU A 49 -1.68 3.57 6.31
N ALA A 50 -2.63 2.64 6.13
CA ALA A 50 -2.37 1.43 5.35
C ALA A 50 -1.90 1.76 3.92
N ALA A 51 -2.53 2.73 3.23
CA ALA A 51 -2.11 3.16 1.90
C ALA A 51 -0.67 3.72 1.88
N LEU A 52 -0.35 4.59 2.84
CA LEU A 52 0.97 5.21 2.96
C LEU A 52 2.04 4.16 3.27
N CYS A 53 1.78 3.27 4.22
CA CYS A 53 2.67 2.16 4.58
C CYS A 53 2.90 1.23 3.41
N LEU A 54 1.83 0.79 2.72
CA LEU A 54 1.92 -0.09 1.56
C LEU A 54 2.86 0.49 0.49
N LEU A 55 2.70 1.76 0.12
CA LEU A 55 3.55 2.39 -0.89
C LEU A 55 4.99 2.60 -0.43
N SER A 56 5.19 2.92 0.85
CA SER A 56 6.53 3.01 1.45
C SER A 56 7.23 1.65 1.44
N TYR A 57 6.50 0.59 1.74
CA TYR A 57 7.04 -0.77 1.70
C TYR A 57 7.23 -1.30 0.28
N THR A 58 6.45 -0.84 -0.71
CA THR A 58 6.72 -1.11 -2.14
C THR A 58 8.10 -0.56 -2.54
N GLU A 59 8.44 0.66 -2.11
CA GLU A 59 9.77 1.22 -2.36
C GLU A 59 10.86 0.42 -1.64
N PHE A 60 10.66 0.10 -0.36
CA PHE A 60 11.62 -0.70 0.42
C PHE A 60 11.84 -2.09 -0.20
N ALA A 61 10.77 -2.80 -0.57
CA ALA A 61 10.87 -4.10 -1.22
C ALA A 61 11.62 -4.00 -2.57
N GLY A 62 11.48 -2.87 -3.26
CA GLY A 62 12.29 -2.50 -4.41
C GLY A 62 13.79 -2.39 -4.11
N ARG A 63 14.14 -1.74 -3.00
CA ARG A 63 15.55 -1.66 -2.53
C ARG A 63 16.12 -3.06 -2.30
N VAL A 64 15.31 -3.96 -1.73
CA VAL A 64 15.70 -5.38 -1.53
C VAL A 64 15.88 -6.08 -2.88
N LEU A 65 14.87 -6.00 -3.75
CA LEU A 65 14.86 -6.64 -5.07
C LEU A 65 16.05 -6.23 -5.94
N ASN A 66 16.37 -4.94 -5.97
CA ASN A 66 17.47 -4.40 -6.77
C ASN A 66 18.82 -4.47 -6.04
N ASN A 67 18.85 -4.88 -4.77
CA ASN A 67 19.98 -4.74 -3.86
C ASN A 67 20.58 -3.31 -3.86
N ASP A 68 19.70 -2.31 -3.90
CA ASP A 68 20.06 -0.89 -3.98
C ASP A 68 19.40 -0.11 -2.83
N PHE A 69 20.21 0.24 -1.83
CA PHE A 69 19.78 1.00 -0.66
C PHE A 69 20.19 2.48 -0.74
N SER A 70 20.63 2.95 -1.90
CA SER A 70 20.91 4.37 -2.12
C SER A 70 19.63 5.21 -2.15
N ASP A 71 19.73 6.47 -1.73
CA ASP A 71 18.58 7.38 -1.72
C ASP A 71 18.30 8.03 -3.08
N SER A 72 19.25 7.93 -4.03
CA SER A 72 19.10 8.46 -5.39
C SER A 72 18.09 7.69 -6.24
N ASN A 73 17.75 6.45 -5.87
CA ASN A 73 17.01 5.52 -6.73
C ASN A 73 15.62 5.15 -6.20
N SER A 74 15.04 5.93 -5.28
CA SER A 74 13.70 5.67 -4.70
C SER A 74 12.62 5.36 -5.75
N ARG A 75 12.56 6.15 -6.83
CA ARG A 75 11.60 5.88 -7.92
C ARG A 75 11.87 4.55 -8.61
N THR A 76 13.11 4.30 -9.00
CA THR A 76 13.51 3.07 -9.68
C THR A 76 13.19 1.85 -8.82
N ASN A 77 13.51 1.90 -7.53
CA ASN A 77 13.20 0.85 -6.57
C ASN A 77 11.69 0.61 -6.47
N PHE A 78 10.91 1.66 -6.27
CA PHE A 78 9.45 1.55 -6.25
C PHE A 78 8.90 0.94 -7.55
N ASP A 79 9.29 1.48 -8.72
CA ASP A 79 8.80 1.04 -10.02
C ASP A 79 9.20 -0.42 -10.30
N SER A 80 10.43 -0.84 -9.97
CA SER A 80 10.89 -2.23 -10.08
C SER A 80 9.99 -3.19 -9.32
N PHE A 81 9.76 -2.95 -8.03
CA PHE A 81 8.95 -3.87 -7.22
C PHE A 81 7.48 -3.81 -7.65
N PHE A 82 6.91 -2.61 -7.83
CA PHE A 82 5.53 -2.43 -8.27
C PHE A 82 5.22 -3.18 -9.56
N ASN A 83 6.08 -3.04 -10.57
CA ASN A 83 5.92 -3.72 -11.85
C ASN A 83 6.10 -5.24 -11.71
N SER A 84 6.89 -5.71 -10.73
CA SER A 84 7.10 -7.13 -10.47
C SER A 84 5.92 -7.83 -9.80
N ILE A 85 4.98 -7.09 -9.19
CA ILE A 85 3.78 -7.65 -8.56
C ILE A 85 2.92 -8.40 -9.60
N GLY A 86 2.84 -7.88 -10.84
CA GLY A 86 2.14 -8.53 -11.93
C GLY A 86 2.04 -7.68 -13.19
N SER A 87 1.67 -8.31 -14.31
CA SER A 87 1.57 -7.65 -15.61
C SER A 87 0.56 -6.51 -15.63
N GLU A 88 -0.57 -6.63 -14.93
CA GLU A 88 -1.57 -5.56 -14.79
C GLU A 88 -1.00 -4.34 -14.05
N TYR A 89 -0.20 -4.55 -13.00
CA TYR A 89 0.47 -3.46 -12.28
C TYR A 89 1.49 -2.76 -13.18
N LYS A 90 2.31 -3.52 -13.91
CA LYS A 90 3.26 -2.98 -14.87
C LYS A 90 2.55 -2.11 -15.93
N ALA A 91 1.52 -2.66 -16.57
CA ALA A 91 0.74 -1.94 -17.59
C ALA A 91 0.08 -0.66 -17.03
N PHE A 92 -0.40 -0.72 -15.78
CA PHE A 92 -0.96 0.45 -15.11
C PHE A 92 0.11 1.53 -14.88
N ASN A 93 1.32 1.16 -14.46
CA ASN A 93 2.41 2.10 -14.20
C ASN A 93 2.98 2.74 -15.48
N GLU A 94 2.99 1.98 -16.58
CA GLU A 94 3.35 2.51 -17.90
C GLU A 94 2.38 3.59 -18.39
N SER A 95 1.10 3.45 -18.05
CA SER A 95 0.04 4.40 -18.44
C SER A 95 -0.16 5.54 -17.42
N HIS A 96 0.18 5.30 -16.15
CA HIS A 96 -0.04 6.23 -15.05
C HIS A 96 1.17 6.22 -14.13
N ASN A 97 1.77 7.38 -13.89
CA ASN A 97 2.94 7.49 -13.01
C ASN A 97 2.56 7.24 -11.54
N VAL A 98 2.55 5.98 -11.11
CA VAL A 98 2.07 5.57 -9.78
C VAL A 98 2.94 6.18 -8.68
N TYR A 99 4.26 6.16 -8.87
CA TYR A 99 5.20 6.75 -7.93
C TYR A 99 4.86 8.23 -7.66
N LYS A 100 4.69 9.03 -8.71
CA LYS A 100 4.39 10.46 -8.55
C LYS A 100 2.99 10.71 -7.99
N ILE A 101 1.97 9.99 -8.48
CA ILE A 101 0.57 10.23 -8.13
C ILE A 101 0.27 9.78 -6.69
N PHE A 102 0.65 8.54 -6.37
CA PHE A 102 0.30 7.90 -5.11
C PHE A 102 1.42 8.02 -4.07
N ARG A 103 2.62 7.49 -4.37
CA ARG A 103 3.72 7.42 -3.38
C ARG A 103 4.19 8.79 -2.93
N CYS A 104 4.51 9.68 -3.86
CA CYS A 104 4.92 11.06 -3.53
C CYS A 104 3.77 11.89 -3.00
N GLY A 105 2.55 11.72 -3.54
CA GLY A 105 1.37 12.43 -3.05
C GLY A 105 1.11 12.13 -1.58
N LEU A 106 0.91 10.85 -1.26
CA LEU A 106 0.57 10.42 0.10
C LEU A 106 1.65 10.77 1.12
N ALA A 107 2.93 10.72 0.73
CA ALA A 107 4.02 10.98 1.67
C ALA A 107 4.38 12.45 1.84
N HIS A 108 4.25 13.29 0.80
CA HIS A 108 4.68 14.69 0.87
C HIS A 108 3.53 15.68 1.00
N GLU A 109 2.33 15.31 0.54
CA GLU A 109 1.16 16.18 0.54
C GLU A 109 0.05 15.65 1.45
N TYR A 110 0.25 14.49 2.07
CA TYR A 110 -0.78 13.76 2.80
C TYR A 110 -2.08 13.58 2.00
N TYR A 111 -1.94 13.52 0.67
CA TYR A 111 -3.05 13.46 -0.27
C TYR A 111 -2.58 12.87 -1.60
N VAL A 112 -3.40 12.08 -2.28
CA VAL A 112 -3.08 11.61 -3.64
C VAL A 112 -3.10 12.81 -4.57
N LYS A 113 -2.08 13.00 -5.44
CA LYS A 113 -1.99 14.20 -6.32
C LYS A 113 -3.14 14.34 -7.34
N LYS A 114 -4.08 13.40 -7.35
CA LYS A 114 -5.24 13.30 -8.24
C LYS A 114 -6.45 12.86 -7.42
N SER A 115 -7.65 13.10 -7.95
CA SER A 115 -8.89 12.63 -7.32
C SER A 115 -8.85 11.10 -7.14
N CYS A 116 -8.86 10.66 -5.89
CA CYS A 116 -8.68 9.25 -5.54
C CYS A 116 -9.58 8.83 -4.37
N VAL A 117 -10.12 7.63 -4.47
CA VAL A 117 -10.80 6.94 -3.37
C VAL A 117 -9.88 5.86 -2.81
N ILE A 118 -9.55 5.97 -1.53
CA ILE A 118 -8.82 4.93 -0.79
C ILE A 118 -9.84 4.07 -0.05
N ALA A 119 -10.12 2.89 -0.60
CA ALA A 119 -11.12 1.95 -0.08
C ALA A 119 -10.43 0.70 0.46
N ILE A 120 -11.00 0.12 1.51
CA ILE A 120 -10.48 -1.13 2.08
C ILE A 120 -10.74 -2.30 1.13
N THR A 121 -12.00 -2.45 0.69
CA THR A 121 -12.48 -3.53 -0.16
C THR A 121 -13.17 -2.99 -1.40
N SER A 122 -13.34 -3.84 -2.40
CA SER A 122 -14.15 -3.57 -3.59
C SER A 122 -14.87 -4.83 -4.01
N ILE A 123 -16.11 -4.68 -4.48
CA ILE A 123 -16.84 -5.77 -5.15
C ILE A 123 -16.28 -6.07 -6.54
N LYS A 124 -15.62 -5.09 -7.17
CA LYS A 124 -15.00 -5.25 -8.49
C LYS A 124 -13.66 -5.95 -8.32
N LYS A 125 -13.47 -7.07 -9.02
CA LYS A 125 -12.20 -7.79 -9.10
C LYS A 125 -11.15 -7.00 -9.89
N GLY A 126 -9.87 -7.32 -9.69
CA GLY A 126 -8.72 -6.70 -10.36
C GLY A 126 -7.65 -6.21 -9.38
N ILE A 127 -6.57 -5.62 -9.90
CA ILE A 127 -5.46 -5.09 -9.09
C ILE A 127 -5.85 -4.02 -8.07
N GLY A 128 -5.00 -3.80 -7.08
CA GLY A 128 -5.23 -2.86 -5.99
C GLY A 128 -5.20 -1.38 -6.35
N ILE A 129 -4.63 -0.98 -7.50
CA ILE A 129 -4.67 0.42 -7.96
C ILE A 129 -5.34 0.48 -9.33
N ARG A 130 -6.34 1.35 -9.49
CA ARG A 130 -7.19 1.40 -10.68
C ARG A 130 -7.52 2.83 -11.10
N TRP A 131 -7.99 2.96 -12.33
CA TRP A 131 -8.54 4.16 -12.94
C TRP A 131 -9.84 3.80 -13.66
N ASP A 132 -10.91 4.58 -13.46
CA ASP A 132 -12.22 4.35 -14.12
C ASP A 132 -12.49 5.31 -15.30
N GLY A 133 -11.50 6.11 -15.70
CA GLY A 133 -11.69 7.21 -16.66
C GLY A 133 -11.88 8.58 -16.01
N LYS A 134 -12.17 8.64 -14.70
CA LYS A 134 -12.44 9.89 -13.98
C LYS A 134 -11.79 9.97 -12.60
N HIS A 135 -11.76 8.88 -11.85
CA HIS A 135 -11.22 8.78 -10.50
C HIS A 135 -10.24 7.61 -10.38
N TYR A 136 -9.20 7.84 -9.57
CA TYR A 136 -8.31 6.78 -9.13
C TYR A 136 -8.91 6.02 -7.96
N TYR A 137 -8.62 4.74 -7.87
CA TYR A 137 -9.00 3.91 -6.73
C TYR A 137 -7.78 3.19 -6.19
N PHE A 138 -7.61 3.22 -4.88
CA PHE A 138 -6.66 2.39 -4.17
C PHE A 138 -7.44 1.45 -3.26
N ILE A 139 -7.54 0.18 -3.69
CA ILE A 139 -8.21 -0.91 -2.99
C ILE A 139 -7.19 -1.67 -2.16
N LEU A 140 -7.18 -1.42 -0.86
CA LEU A 140 -6.09 -1.82 0.02
C LEU A 140 -5.98 -3.33 0.20
N ASP A 141 -7.08 -4.05 0.39
CA ASP A 141 -7.04 -5.51 0.57
C ASP A 141 -6.48 -6.21 -0.66
N ALA A 142 -6.87 -5.76 -1.86
CA ALA A 142 -6.37 -6.31 -3.12
C ALA A 142 -4.87 -6.03 -3.27
N TYR A 143 -4.45 -4.77 -3.06
CA TYR A 143 -3.04 -4.40 -3.16
C TYR A 143 -2.18 -5.14 -2.13
N TYR A 144 -2.63 -5.21 -0.88
CA TYR A 144 -1.92 -5.88 0.20
C TYR A 144 -1.73 -7.37 -0.09
N SER A 145 -2.78 -8.04 -0.58
CA SER A 145 -2.70 -9.46 -0.97
C SER A 145 -1.65 -9.68 -2.06
N ASP A 146 -1.70 -8.88 -3.13
CA ASP A 146 -0.76 -9.00 -4.25
C ASP A 146 0.68 -8.65 -3.81
N PHE A 147 0.82 -7.59 -3.02
CA PHE A 147 2.09 -7.16 -2.44
C PHE A 147 2.71 -8.26 -1.57
N MET A 148 1.96 -8.85 -0.64
CA MET A 148 2.47 -9.90 0.25
C MET A 148 2.85 -11.16 -0.49
N LYS A 149 2.05 -11.54 -1.51
CA LYS A 149 2.41 -12.63 -2.40
C LYS A 149 3.76 -12.37 -3.04
N LYS A 150 3.95 -11.20 -3.65
CA LYS A 150 5.22 -10.86 -4.29
C LYS A 150 6.39 -10.76 -3.31
N LEU A 151 6.16 -10.17 -2.13
CA LEU A 151 7.17 -10.03 -1.09
C LEU A 151 7.65 -11.39 -0.56
N SER A 152 6.78 -12.41 -0.55
CA SER A 152 7.15 -13.76 -0.11
C SER A 152 8.06 -14.50 -1.08
N GLU A 153 8.14 -14.05 -2.33
CA GLU A 153 9.02 -14.58 -3.38
C GLU A 153 10.45 -13.99 -3.31
N LEU A 154 10.65 -12.93 -2.52
CA LEU A 154 11.95 -12.37 -2.18
C LEU A 154 12.56 -13.09 -0.96
#